data_AF-A0A1L7X094-F1
#
_entry.id   AF-A0A1L7X094-F1
#
_cell.length_a   1.000
_cell.length_b   1.000
_cell.length_c   1.000
_cell.angle_alpha   90.00
_cell.angle_beta   90.00
_cell.angle_gamma   90.00
#
_symmetry.space_group_name_H-M   'P 1'
#
loop_
_entity.id
_entity.type
_entity.pdbx_description
1 polymer ?
#
loop_
_entity_poly.entity_id
_entity_poly.type
_entity_poly.pdbx_seq_one_letter_code
_entity_poly.pdbx_strand_id
1 'polypeptide(L)'
;MALFLRPNAVRTALPRELIAACTISLQSLQCRNFSVLNRPPPNYPGHIPLTRIEKAGLAVGSAIMALRDPFRGDLIAALGEATATPYFIYRLHDAMLSSPTGRRILKDRPRISSKTMSMDYLRKLPENTVGRAYADWLDREGVSPDTRSEVQYIDDEECAYVMQRYRECHDFYHALTGLPIVREGEVALKAFEFANTLLPMTGLSMFAVTTLKKKERERFWKIYLPWAVKNGVKAKEVINVYWEEELENDVEGLRNRLGIEKPVDLREIRAKDRARRKAEKEAKERAGDTLGIN
;
A
#
# COMPACT_ATOMS: atom_id res chain seq x y z
N MET A 1 17.22 76.97 56.57
CA MET A 1 18.14 76.51 57.64
C MET A 1 18.02 75.00 57.73
N ALA A 2 19.14 74.30 57.50
CA ALA A 2 19.47 72.92 57.91
C ALA A 2 18.57 71.76 57.43
N LEU A 3 19.03 70.53 57.21
CA LEU A 3 20.27 69.88 56.76
C LEU A 3 19.87 68.38 56.68
N PHE A 4 20.28 67.72 55.59
CA PHE A 4 20.46 66.29 55.33
C PHE A 4 20.13 65.23 56.42
N LEU A 5 19.51 64.10 56.01
CA LEU A 5 20.13 62.75 55.91
C LEU A 5 19.11 61.65 55.52
N ARG A 6 19.50 60.77 54.59
CA ARG A 6 18.83 59.48 54.27
C ARG A 6 19.21 58.42 55.33
N PRO A 7 18.43 57.32 55.42
CA PRO A 7 19.02 56.04 54.99
C PRO A 7 18.06 55.10 54.22
N ASN A 8 18.68 54.22 53.44
CA ASN A 8 18.10 53.15 52.63
C ASN A 8 17.33 52.11 53.46
N ALA A 9 16.27 51.54 52.88
CA ALA A 9 15.79 50.19 53.18
C ALA A 9 15.38 49.47 51.87
N VAL A 10 16.35 48.73 51.35
CA VAL A 10 16.29 47.51 50.55
C VAL A 10 14.88 46.96 50.25
N ARG A 11 14.41 47.12 49.00
CA ARG A 11 13.51 46.15 48.35
C ARG A 11 14.37 45.26 47.46
N THR A 12 14.75 44.09 47.95
CA THR A 12 15.28 43.00 47.13
C THR A 12 14.12 42.41 46.31
N ALA A 13 13.80 43.03 45.18
CA ALA A 13 13.12 42.32 44.12
C ALA A 13 14.16 41.41 43.46
N LEU A 14 13.94 40.09 43.51
CA LEU A 14 14.70 39.13 42.73
C LEU A 14 14.67 39.56 41.24
N PRO A 15 15.80 39.54 40.52
CA PRO A 15 15.82 39.97 39.14
C PRO A 15 14.87 39.10 38.31
N ARG A 16 14.05 39.73 37.46
CA ARG A 16 13.09 39.07 36.56
C ARG A 16 13.72 37.95 35.71
N GLU A 17 15.03 37.99 35.53
CA GLU A 17 15.80 36.97 34.81
C GLU A 17 15.84 35.61 35.53
N LEU A 18 15.77 35.58 36.87
CA LEU A 18 15.71 34.33 37.64
C LEU A 18 14.35 33.62 37.52
N ILE A 19 13.26 34.38 37.35
CA ILE A 19 11.91 33.82 37.12
C ILE A 19 11.77 33.32 35.67
N ALA A 20 12.41 33.99 34.71
CA ALA A 20 12.49 33.53 33.32
C ALA A 20 13.36 32.26 33.18
N ALA A 21 14.46 32.14 33.93
CA ALA A 21 15.29 30.95 33.93
C ALA A 21 14.60 29.70 34.51
N CYS A 22 13.72 29.86 35.51
CA CYS A 22 12.95 28.76 36.07
C CYS A 22 11.79 28.29 35.17
N THR A 23 11.24 29.15 34.31
CA THR A 23 10.16 28.77 33.38
C THR A 23 10.68 28.12 32.11
N ILE A 24 11.90 28.44 31.68
CA ILE A 24 12.56 27.79 30.53
C ILE A 24 13.03 26.36 30.89
N SER A 25 13.47 26.13 32.13
CA SER A 25 13.85 24.77 32.60
C SER A 25 12.67 23.81 32.84
N LEU A 26 11.43 24.31 32.88
CA LEU A 26 10.22 23.47 33.01
C LEU A 26 9.66 23.02 31.65
N GLN A 27 10.07 23.64 30.54
CA GLN A 27 9.69 23.19 29.19
C GLN A 27 10.60 22.06 28.65
N SER A 28 11.79 21.87 29.22
CA SER A 28 12.69 20.75 28.89
C SER A 28 12.38 19.45 29.63
N LEU A 29 11.39 19.45 30.53
CA LEU A 29 10.78 18.23 31.05
C LEU A 29 9.72 17.75 30.04
N GLN A 30 10.16 17.48 28.80
CA GLN A 30 9.44 16.55 27.94
C GLN A 30 9.23 15.27 28.74
N CYS A 31 7.96 14.92 28.96
CA CYS A 31 7.56 13.61 29.44
C CYS A 31 8.43 12.56 28.75
N ARG A 32 9.38 11.98 29.49
CA ARG A 32 10.00 10.72 29.09
C ARG A 32 8.87 9.71 29.15
N ASN A 33 8.22 9.48 28.02
CA ASN A 33 7.30 8.38 27.86
C ASN A 33 8.08 7.13 28.26
N PHE A 34 7.72 6.54 29.41
CA PHE A 34 8.25 5.27 29.86
C PHE A 34 7.83 4.23 28.82
N SER A 35 8.69 4.01 27.83
CA SER A 35 8.56 2.87 26.94
C SER A 35 9.27 1.71 27.63
N VAL A 36 8.49 0.72 28.10
CA VAL A 36 8.99 -0.53 28.70
C VAL A 36 10.04 -1.23 27.81
N LEU A 37 10.04 -0.91 26.52
CA LEU A 37 10.86 -1.56 25.49
C LEU A 37 12.03 -0.68 25.00
N ASN A 38 12.33 0.45 25.65
CA ASN A 38 13.45 1.36 25.29
C ASN A 38 13.49 1.70 23.79
N ARG A 39 12.34 2.14 23.22
CA ARG A 39 12.30 2.57 21.81
C ARG A 39 13.13 3.86 21.61
N PRO A 40 13.91 3.99 20.51
CA PRO A 40 14.55 5.25 20.17
C PRO A 40 13.50 6.33 19.83
N PRO A 41 13.88 7.62 19.75
CA PRO A 41 12.97 8.65 19.24
C PRO A 41 12.62 8.39 17.75
N PRO A 42 11.47 8.88 17.27
CA PRO A 42 11.13 8.88 15.84
C PRO A 42 12.19 9.58 14.98
N ASN A 43 12.49 9.06 13.79
CA ASN A 43 13.46 9.65 12.85
C ASN A 43 12.83 10.78 12.00
N TYR A 44 11.51 10.74 11.81
CA TYR A 44 10.74 11.72 11.04
C TYR A 44 9.26 11.74 11.55
N PRO A 45 8.44 12.75 11.19
CA PRO A 45 7.05 12.84 11.63
C PRO A 45 6.22 11.60 11.23
N GLY A 46 5.49 11.01 12.19
CA GLY A 46 4.69 9.80 11.96
C GLY A 46 5.46 8.48 12.10
N HIS A 47 6.80 8.51 12.18
CA HIS A 47 7.60 7.32 12.44
C HIS A 47 7.36 6.75 13.85
N ILE A 48 7.08 5.45 13.92
CA ILE A 48 6.95 4.65 15.13
C ILE A 48 8.13 3.66 15.15
N PRO A 49 9.21 3.98 15.85
CA PRO A 49 10.37 3.10 15.93
C PRO A 49 10.04 1.81 16.66
N LEU A 50 10.48 0.68 16.11
CA LEU A 50 10.29 -0.65 16.69
C LEU A 50 11.65 -1.32 16.91
N THR A 51 11.81 -1.99 18.05
CA THR A 51 12.91 -2.93 18.25
C THR A 51 12.78 -4.12 17.29
N ARG A 52 13.87 -4.87 17.08
CA ARG A 52 13.85 -6.08 16.22
C ARG A 52 12.81 -7.11 16.67
N ILE A 53 12.63 -7.26 17.99
CA ILE A 53 11.66 -8.20 18.58
C ILE A 53 10.24 -7.71 18.32
N GLU A 54 9.95 -6.42 18.55
CA GLU A 54 8.64 -5.84 18.26
C GLU A 54 8.29 -5.91 16.77
N LYS A 55 9.26 -5.63 15.89
CA LYS A 55 9.09 -5.71 14.44
C LYS A 55 8.82 -7.16 14.00
N ALA A 56 9.53 -8.14 14.56
CA ALA A 56 9.26 -9.56 14.31
C ALA A 56 7.87 -9.99 14.82
N GLY A 57 7.50 -9.55 16.02
CA GLY A 57 6.16 -9.79 16.58
C GLY A 57 5.05 -9.17 15.73
N LEU A 58 5.26 -7.94 15.24
CA LEU A 58 4.34 -7.25 14.33
C LEU A 58 4.21 -8.02 13.01
N ALA A 59 5.31 -8.48 12.41
CA ALA A 59 5.28 -9.28 11.19
C ALA A 59 4.48 -10.58 11.39
N VAL A 60 4.80 -11.37 12.42
CA VAL A 60 4.13 -12.65 12.68
C VAL A 60 2.65 -12.45 13.00
N GLY A 61 2.34 -11.54 13.92
CA GLY A 61 0.96 -11.25 14.32
C GLY A 61 0.12 -10.75 13.16
N SER A 62 0.66 -9.83 12.35
CA SER A 62 -0.02 -9.30 11.18
C SER A 62 -0.22 -10.36 10.10
N ALA A 63 0.78 -11.23 9.85
CA ALA A 63 0.64 -12.32 8.89
C ALA A 63 -0.47 -13.31 9.27
N ILE A 64 -0.49 -13.78 10.51
CA ILE A 64 -1.51 -14.72 11.00
C ILE A 64 -2.90 -14.09 10.93
N MET A 65 -3.04 -12.86 11.41
CA MET A 65 -4.33 -12.21 11.50
C MET A 65 -4.85 -11.74 10.14
N ALA A 66 -3.99 -11.28 9.22
CA ALA A 66 -4.38 -10.97 7.84
C ALA A 66 -4.79 -12.21 7.03
N LEU A 67 -4.20 -13.38 7.31
CA LEU A 67 -4.67 -14.64 6.71
C LEU A 67 -6.06 -15.04 7.23
N ARG A 68 -6.36 -14.75 8.50
CA ARG A 68 -7.68 -15.00 9.10
C ARG A 68 -8.73 -14.03 8.58
N ASP A 69 -8.39 -12.74 8.52
CA ASP A 69 -9.25 -11.66 8.04
C ASP A 69 -8.53 -10.84 6.96
N PRO A 70 -8.70 -11.19 5.67
CA PRO A 70 -8.01 -10.52 4.58
C PRO A 70 -8.54 -9.11 4.29
N PHE A 71 -9.65 -8.69 4.92
CA PHE A 71 -10.18 -7.32 4.77
C PHE A 71 -9.49 -6.31 5.71
N ARG A 72 -8.63 -6.79 6.61
CA ARG A 72 -7.77 -5.95 7.46
C ARG A 72 -6.55 -5.45 6.68
N GLY A 73 -6.77 -4.46 5.82
CA GLY A 73 -5.72 -3.83 5.02
C GLY A 73 -4.60 -3.20 5.86
N ASP A 74 -4.92 -2.76 7.07
CA ASP A 74 -3.95 -2.26 8.07
C ASP A 74 -2.92 -3.33 8.47
N LEU A 75 -3.34 -4.59 8.61
CA LEU A 75 -2.44 -5.69 8.94
C LEU A 75 -1.55 -6.08 7.75
N ILE A 76 -2.09 -6.01 6.53
CA ILE A 76 -1.29 -6.22 5.32
C ILE A 76 -0.24 -5.11 5.18
N ALA A 77 -0.62 -3.87 5.48
CA ALA A 77 0.29 -2.73 5.52
C ALA A 77 1.40 -2.94 6.57
N ALA A 78 1.03 -3.25 7.81
CA ALA A 78 1.99 -3.51 8.88
C ALA A 78 2.94 -4.68 8.55
N LEU A 79 2.42 -5.76 7.97
CA LEU A 79 3.24 -6.87 7.46
C LEU A 79 4.21 -6.41 6.37
N GLY A 80 3.75 -5.56 5.47
CA GLY A 80 4.58 -4.93 4.43
C GLY A 80 5.79 -4.21 5.02
N GLU A 81 5.58 -3.34 6.00
CA GLU A 81 6.66 -2.56 6.61
C GLU A 81 7.59 -3.43 7.45
N ALA A 82 7.01 -4.32 8.26
CA ALA A 82 7.78 -5.17 9.17
C ALA A 82 8.68 -6.16 8.42
N THR A 83 8.33 -6.55 7.19
CA THR A 83 9.11 -7.48 6.36
C THR A 83 9.98 -6.79 5.32
N ALA A 84 9.82 -5.49 5.08
CA ALA A 84 10.60 -4.78 4.06
C ALA A 84 12.03 -4.45 4.52
N THR A 85 12.25 -4.27 5.83
CA THR A 85 13.58 -4.10 6.41
C THR A 85 14.18 -5.45 6.85
N PRO A 86 15.51 -5.65 6.75
CA PRO A 86 16.53 -4.64 6.48
C PRO A 86 17.02 -4.58 5.02
N TYR A 87 16.46 -5.35 4.07
CA TYR A 87 17.04 -5.46 2.73
C TYR A 87 16.12 -5.05 1.58
N PHE A 88 14.85 -5.44 1.64
CA PHE A 88 13.98 -5.42 0.46
C PHE A 88 13.52 -4.02 0.07
N ILE A 89 13.29 -3.13 1.05
CA ILE A 89 12.95 -1.74 0.76
C ILE A 89 14.11 -1.00 0.10
N TYR A 90 15.35 -1.24 0.55
CA TYR A 90 16.54 -0.62 -0.03
C TYR A 90 16.77 -1.08 -1.47
N ARG A 91 16.55 -2.36 -1.79
CA ARG A 91 16.58 -2.83 -3.18
C ARG A 91 15.58 -2.07 -4.07
N LEU A 92 14.36 -1.84 -3.56
CA LEU A 92 13.32 -1.13 -4.32
C LEU A 92 13.66 0.36 -4.47
N HIS A 93 14.25 0.97 -3.45
CA HIS A 93 14.78 2.33 -3.49
C HIS A 93 15.95 2.45 -4.50
N ASP A 94 16.92 1.54 -4.47
CA ASP A 94 18.04 1.50 -5.43
C ASP A 94 17.54 1.33 -6.88
N ALA A 95 16.51 0.50 -7.08
CA ALA A 95 15.83 0.38 -8.37
C ALA A 95 15.27 1.73 -8.85
N MET A 96 14.67 2.52 -7.95
CA MET A 96 14.23 3.87 -8.29
C MET A 96 15.39 4.82 -8.59
N LEU A 97 16.48 4.76 -7.81
CA LEU A 97 17.68 5.56 -8.06
C LEU A 97 18.35 5.24 -9.39
N SER A 98 18.26 4.00 -9.86
CA SER A 98 18.80 3.57 -11.16
C SER A 98 18.02 4.15 -12.36
N SER A 99 16.75 4.50 -12.16
CA SER A 99 15.85 5.02 -13.20
C SER A 99 15.84 6.56 -13.22
N PRO A 100 15.98 7.21 -14.39
CA PRO A 100 15.78 8.67 -14.50
C PRO A 100 14.41 9.13 -13.97
N THR A 101 13.35 8.39 -14.28
CA THR A 101 12.00 8.67 -13.77
C THR A 101 11.89 8.39 -12.28
N GLY A 102 12.50 7.31 -11.80
CA GLY A 102 12.52 6.97 -10.37
C GLY A 102 13.20 8.05 -9.53
N ARG A 103 14.34 8.58 -9.98
CA ARG A 103 15.02 9.72 -9.32
C ARG A 103 14.15 10.98 -9.27
N ARG A 104 13.40 11.28 -10.34
CA ARG A 104 12.44 12.39 -10.35
C ARG A 104 11.35 12.18 -9.31
N ILE A 105 10.78 10.98 -9.25
CA ILE A 105 9.75 10.63 -8.26
C ILE A 105 10.29 10.78 -6.83
N LEU A 106 11.49 10.27 -6.53
CA LEU A 106 12.10 10.38 -5.20
C LEU A 106 12.34 11.84 -4.79
N LYS A 107 12.67 12.71 -5.75
CA LYS A 107 12.84 14.15 -5.54
C LYS A 107 11.51 14.87 -5.34
N ASP A 108 10.56 14.66 -6.24
CA ASP A 108 9.31 15.41 -6.31
C ASP A 108 8.30 14.94 -5.25
N ARG A 109 8.47 13.69 -4.78
CA ARG A 109 7.65 13.00 -3.79
C ARG A 109 6.13 13.13 -4.01
N PRO A 110 5.60 12.94 -5.23
CA PRO A 110 4.16 13.06 -5.48
C PRO A 110 3.37 12.00 -4.70
N ARG A 111 2.14 12.37 -4.33
CA ARG A 111 1.18 11.54 -3.57
C ARG A 111 -0.06 11.28 -4.39
N ILE A 112 -0.59 10.07 -4.32
CA ILE A 112 -1.79 9.67 -5.07
C ILE A 112 -2.98 9.62 -4.10
N SER A 113 -3.91 10.54 -4.30
CA SER A 113 -5.15 10.67 -3.53
C SER A 113 -6.18 11.43 -4.36
N SER A 114 -7.45 11.44 -3.94
CA SER A 114 -8.48 12.27 -4.57
C SER A 114 -8.20 13.77 -4.47
N LYS A 115 -7.36 14.19 -3.52
CA LYS A 115 -6.95 15.59 -3.35
C LYS A 115 -5.95 16.04 -4.40
N THR A 116 -5.08 15.13 -4.84
CA THR A 116 -4.01 15.41 -5.81
C THR A 116 -4.43 15.03 -7.24
N MET A 117 -5.44 14.18 -7.39
CA MET A 117 -5.94 13.69 -8.67
C MET A 117 -7.47 13.69 -8.69
N SER A 118 -8.07 14.50 -9.57
CA SER A 118 -9.53 14.63 -9.66
C SER A 118 -10.16 13.42 -10.33
N MET A 119 -10.95 12.63 -9.58
CA MET A 119 -11.66 11.47 -10.13
C MET A 119 -12.68 11.86 -11.21
N ASP A 120 -13.32 13.02 -11.05
CA ASP A 120 -14.27 13.54 -12.04
C ASP A 120 -13.58 13.95 -13.35
N TYR A 121 -12.34 14.41 -13.28
CA TYR A 121 -11.52 14.64 -14.47
C TYR A 121 -11.20 13.32 -15.17
N LEU A 122 -10.72 12.32 -14.42
CA LEU A 122 -10.34 11.02 -14.99
C LEU A 122 -11.50 10.30 -15.68
N ARG A 123 -12.71 10.38 -15.11
CA ARG A 123 -13.92 9.80 -15.74
C ARG A 123 -14.28 10.45 -17.08
N LYS A 124 -13.87 11.70 -17.31
CA LYS A 124 -14.12 12.44 -18.55
C LYS A 124 -13.05 12.19 -19.62
N LEU A 125 -11.93 11.57 -19.26
CA LEU A 125 -10.89 11.24 -20.22
C LEU A 125 -11.38 10.19 -21.24
N PRO A 126 -10.77 10.15 -22.45
CA PRO A 126 -11.08 9.13 -23.45
C PRO A 126 -10.88 7.71 -22.92
N GLU A 127 -11.69 6.77 -23.40
CA GLU A 127 -11.76 5.37 -22.92
C GLU A 127 -10.44 4.60 -23.01
N ASN A 128 -9.55 4.99 -23.94
CA ASN A 128 -8.26 4.36 -24.13
C ASN A 128 -7.16 4.92 -23.23
N THR A 129 -7.45 5.89 -22.37
CA THR A 129 -6.42 6.50 -21.49
C THR A 129 -6.21 5.73 -20.19
N VAL A 130 -5.02 5.86 -19.60
CA VAL A 130 -4.69 5.27 -18.29
C VAL A 130 -5.62 5.79 -17.19
N GLY A 131 -5.87 7.10 -17.16
CA GLY A 131 -6.70 7.76 -16.17
C GLY A 131 -8.16 7.30 -16.24
N ARG A 132 -8.71 7.18 -17.46
CA ARG A 132 -10.07 6.62 -17.62
C ARG A 132 -10.13 5.16 -17.20
N ALA A 133 -9.17 4.34 -17.62
CA ALA A 133 -9.09 2.94 -17.21
C ALA A 133 -8.97 2.76 -15.69
N TYR A 134 -8.26 3.66 -15.01
CA TYR A 134 -8.14 3.67 -13.55
C TYR A 134 -9.46 4.06 -12.88
N ALA A 135 -10.12 5.14 -13.33
CA ALA A 135 -11.41 5.57 -12.77
C ALA A 135 -12.50 4.51 -12.97
N ASP A 136 -12.60 3.93 -14.16
CA ASP A 136 -13.56 2.86 -14.46
C ASP A 136 -13.30 1.62 -13.59
N TRP A 137 -12.03 1.30 -13.30
CA TRP A 137 -11.69 0.20 -12.39
C TRP A 137 -12.09 0.50 -10.95
N LEU A 138 -11.80 1.71 -10.44
CA LEU A 138 -12.20 2.13 -9.09
C LEU A 138 -13.72 2.08 -8.92
N ASP A 139 -14.47 2.62 -9.88
CA ASP A 139 -15.93 2.66 -9.87
C ASP A 139 -16.52 1.23 -9.90
N ARG A 140 -15.89 0.33 -10.67
CA ARG A 140 -16.31 -1.07 -10.76
C ARG A 140 -16.07 -1.85 -9.47
N GLU A 141 -14.94 -1.60 -8.79
CA GLU A 141 -14.60 -2.30 -7.55
C GLU A 141 -15.20 -1.63 -6.30
N GLY A 142 -15.70 -0.40 -6.42
CA GLY A 142 -16.29 0.35 -5.31
C GLY A 142 -15.25 0.78 -4.28
N VAL A 143 -14.03 1.10 -4.72
CA VAL A 143 -12.90 1.49 -3.86
C VAL A 143 -12.44 2.92 -4.15
N SER A 144 -11.65 3.50 -3.23
CA SER A 144 -11.12 4.86 -3.35
C SER A 144 -9.61 4.89 -3.10
N PRO A 145 -8.85 5.75 -3.82
CA PRO A 145 -7.41 5.94 -3.58
C PRO A 145 -7.10 6.44 -2.16
N ASP A 146 -8.07 7.02 -1.46
CA ASP A 146 -7.87 7.67 -0.15
C ASP A 146 -7.79 6.70 1.04
N THR A 147 -7.95 5.40 0.79
CA THR A 147 -8.04 4.38 1.85
C THR A 147 -6.67 3.85 2.30
N ARG A 148 -5.57 4.36 1.74
CA ARG A 148 -4.21 3.87 1.98
C ARG A 148 -3.64 4.44 3.28
N SER A 149 -3.30 3.56 4.23
CA SER A 149 -2.68 3.95 5.50
C SER A 149 -1.25 4.46 5.32
N GLU A 150 -0.87 5.44 6.14
CA GLU A 150 0.49 5.96 6.19
C GLU A 150 1.50 4.91 6.66
N VAL A 151 2.73 4.98 6.17
CA VAL A 151 3.88 4.18 6.62
C VAL A 151 4.39 4.70 7.97
N GLN A 152 4.62 3.80 8.91
CA GLN A 152 4.97 4.13 10.30
C GLN A 152 6.22 3.41 10.83
N TYR A 153 6.56 2.23 10.35
CA TYR A 153 7.51 1.28 10.95
C TYR A 153 8.81 1.08 10.14
N ILE A 154 9.06 1.94 9.15
CA ILE A 154 10.29 1.98 8.36
C ILE A 154 11.17 3.10 8.87
N ASP A 155 12.41 2.78 9.24
CA ASP A 155 13.29 3.71 9.96
C ASP A 155 13.85 4.84 9.07
N ASP A 156 14.09 4.56 7.79
CA ASP A 156 14.59 5.55 6.82
C ASP A 156 13.44 6.29 6.13
N GLU A 157 13.48 7.62 6.13
CA GLU A 157 12.39 8.49 5.64
C GLU A 157 12.13 8.33 4.14
N GLU A 158 13.20 8.24 3.34
CA GLU A 158 13.06 8.10 1.88
C GLU A 158 12.54 6.71 1.52
N CYS A 159 13.03 5.66 2.19
CA CYS A 159 12.48 4.30 2.09
C CYS A 159 11.02 4.22 2.55
N ALA A 160 10.64 4.99 3.58
CA ALA A 160 9.25 5.09 4.00
C ALA A 160 8.39 5.72 2.91
N TYR A 161 8.89 6.74 2.21
CA TYR A 161 8.24 7.29 1.01
C TYR A 161 8.13 6.24 -0.11
N VAL A 162 9.17 5.46 -0.40
CA VAL A 162 9.12 4.39 -1.40
C VAL A 162 8.02 3.37 -1.09
N MET A 163 7.93 2.91 0.17
CA MET A 163 6.88 2.00 0.61
C MET A 163 5.50 2.64 0.49
N GLN A 164 5.38 3.92 0.85
CA GLN A 164 4.11 4.64 0.76
C GLN A 164 3.65 4.78 -0.70
N ARG A 165 4.56 5.15 -1.61
CA ARG A 165 4.25 5.21 -3.04
C ARG A 165 3.84 3.85 -3.57
N TYR A 166 4.56 2.78 -3.20
CA TYR A 166 4.17 1.41 -3.58
C TYR A 166 2.71 1.10 -3.19
N ARG A 167 2.29 1.46 -1.96
CA ARG A 167 0.91 1.25 -1.49
C ARG A 167 -0.11 2.06 -2.29
N GLU A 168 0.21 3.31 -2.54
CA GLU A 168 -0.66 4.26 -3.24
C GLU A 168 -0.85 3.90 -4.72
N CYS A 169 0.19 3.36 -5.35
CA CYS A 169 0.15 2.89 -6.74
C CYS A 169 -0.54 1.52 -6.90
N HIS A 170 -0.88 0.82 -5.81
CA HIS A 170 -1.38 -0.55 -5.89
C HIS A 170 -2.65 -0.69 -6.74
N ASP A 171 -3.58 0.26 -6.62
CA ASP A 171 -4.81 0.26 -7.43
C ASP A 171 -4.53 0.51 -8.91
N PHE A 172 -3.48 1.26 -9.24
CA PHE A 172 -3.03 1.38 -10.63
C PHE A 172 -2.53 0.05 -11.18
N TYR A 173 -1.87 -0.79 -10.36
CA TYR A 173 -1.45 -2.11 -10.81
C TYR A 173 -2.64 -3.01 -11.11
N HIS A 174 -3.70 -2.93 -10.28
CA HIS A 174 -4.96 -3.60 -10.60
C HIS A 174 -5.59 -3.07 -11.89
N ALA A 175 -5.71 -1.76 -12.08
CA ALA A 175 -6.29 -1.17 -13.28
C ALA A 175 -5.47 -1.52 -14.54
N LEU A 176 -4.14 -1.47 -14.45
CA LEU A 176 -3.24 -1.83 -15.53
C LEU A 176 -3.40 -3.30 -15.93
N THR A 177 -3.56 -4.21 -14.97
CA THR A 177 -3.69 -5.65 -15.24
C THR A 177 -5.14 -6.09 -15.48
N GLY A 178 -6.13 -5.31 -15.05
CA GLY A 178 -7.56 -5.65 -15.07
C GLY A 178 -8.00 -6.63 -13.97
N LEU A 179 -7.11 -7.00 -13.04
CA LEU A 179 -7.42 -7.96 -11.98
C LEU A 179 -8.40 -7.34 -10.95
N PRO A 180 -9.47 -8.05 -10.55
CA PRO A 180 -10.39 -7.61 -9.48
C PRO A 180 -9.79 -7.70 -8.07
N ILE A 181 -10.45 -7.06 -7.11
CA ILE A 181 -10.13 -7.13 -5.67
C ILE A 181 -10.73 -8.36 -4.97
N VAL A 182 -11.36 -9.28 -5.72
CA VAL A 182 -11.75 -10.58 -5.14
C VAL A 182 -10.49 -11.37 -4.78
N ARG A 183 -10.53 -12.20 -3.73
CA ARG A 183 -9.35 -12.93 -3.23
C ARG A 183 -8.48 -13.59 -4.31
N GLU A 184 -9.08 -14.20 -5.32
CA GLU A 184 -8.33 -14.82 -6.43
C GLU A 184 -7.56 -13.80 -7.28
N GLY A 185 -8.15 -12.62 -7.53
CA GLY A 185 -7.50 -11.53 -8.26
C GLY A 185 -6.42 -10.84 -7.43
N GLU A 186 -6.67 -10.62 -6.14
CA GLU A 186 -5.67 -10.13 -5.17
C GLU A 186 -4.42 -11.02 -5.12
N VAL A 187 -4.62 -12.32 -4.94
CA VAL A 187 -3.50 -13.28 -4.89
C VAL A 187 -2.73 -13.33 -6.22
N ALA A 188 -3.43 -13.21 -7.35
CA ALA A 188 -2.80 -13.12 -8.67
C ALA A 188 -1.97 -11.84 -8.83
N LEU A 189 -2.48 -10.69 -8.37
CA LEU A 189 -1.74 -9.44 -8.43
C LEU A 189 -0.53 -9.46 -7.49
N LYS A 190 -0.68 -9.98 -6.26
CA LYS A 190 0.43 -10.12 -5.30
C LYS A 190 1.57 -10.98 -5.86
N ALA A 191 1.25 -12.02 -6.64
CA ALA A 191 2.27 -12.80 -7.33
C ALA A 191 3.03 -11.98 -8.39
N PHE A 192 2.33 -11.10 -9.13
CA PHE A 192 2.95 -10.19 -10.10
C PHE A 192 3.81 -9.14 -9.39
N GLU A 193 3.29 -8.53 -8.33
CA GLU A 193 4.01 -7.54 -7.51
C GLU A 193 5.26 -8.16 -6.89
N PHE A 194 5.20 -9.41 -6.42
CA PHE A 194 6.37 -10.09 -5.88
C PHE A 194 7.44 -10.27 -6.95
N ALA A 195 7.05 -10.76 -8.13
CA ALA A 195 7.97 -10.96 -9.25
C ALA A 195 8.60 -9.65 -9.74
N ASN A 196 7.91 -8.51 -9.64
CA ASN A 196 8.42 -7.21 -10.12
C ASN A 196 9.16 -6.40 -9.04
N THR A 197 8.71 -6.43 -7.79
CA THR A 197 9.20 -5.57 -6.70
C THR A 197 10.08 -6.29 -5.68
N LEU A 198 9.90 -7.61 -5.55
CA LEU A 198 10.51 -8.47 -4.53
C LEU A 198 10.17 -8.10 -3.08
N LEU A 199 9.10 -7.33 -2.84
CA LEU A 199 8.64 -7.03 -1.48
C LEU A 199 8.12 -8.31 -0.80
N PRO A 200 8.67 -8.75 0.35
CA PRO A 200 8.35 -10.06 0.92
C PRO A 200 6.87 -10.27 1.25
N MET A 201 6.20 -9.22 1.73
CA MET A 201 4.77 -9.30 2.03
C MET A 201 3.95 -9.76 0.83
N THR A 202 4.27 -9.29 -0.38
CA THR A 202 3.53 -9.70 -1.59
C THR A 202 3.68 -11.20 -1.86
N GLY A 203 4.88 -11.76 -1.63
CA GLY A 203 5.13 -13.20 -1.71
C GLY A 203 4.41 -13.98 -0.60
N LEU A 204 4.44 -13.48 0.64
CA LEU A 204 3.75 -14.08 1.79
C LEU A 204 2.22 -14.09 1.60
N SER A 205 1.65 -13.02 1.03
CA SER A 205 0.22 -12.92 0.72
C SER A 205 -0.25 -13.98 -0.27
N MET A 206 0.64 -14.55 -1.08
CA MET A 206 0.28 -15.68 -1.96
C MET A 206 -0.19 -16.91 -1.17
N PHE A 207 0.17 -17.05 0.11
CA PHE A 207 -0.31 -18.14 0.95
C PHE A 207 -1.84 -18.16 1.09
N ALA A 208 -2.50 -17.02 0.87
CA ALA A 208 -3.97 -16.94 0.79
C ALA A 208 -4.58 -17.82 -0.32
N VAL A 209 -3.78 -18.29 -1.30
CA VAL A 209 -4.18 -19.32 -2.29
C VAL A 209 -4.74 -20.59 -1.62
N THR A 210 -4.26 -20.92 -0.42
CA THR A 210 -4.71 -22.09 0.36
C THR A 210 -6.16 -21.96 0.84
N THR A 211 -6.66 -20.73 0.94
CA THR A 211 -8.05 -20.41 1.36
C THR A 211 -9.04 -20.37 0.20
N LEU A 212 -8.56 -20.49 -1.05
CA LEU A 212 -9.39 -20.43 -2.25
C LEU A 212 -10.16 -21.74 -2.49
N LYS A 213 -11.30 -21.65 -3.18
CA LYS A 213 -12.05 -22.84 -3.62
C LYS A 213 -11.20 -23.63 -4.63
N LYS A 214 -11.43 -24.95 -4.71
CA LYS A 214 -10.68 -25.85 -5.62
C LYS A 214 -10.51 -25.31 -7.05
N LYS A 215 -11.61 -24.85 -7.68
CA LYS A 215 -11.57 -24.28 -9.05
C LYS A 215 -10.79 -22.96 -9.14
N GLU A 216 -10.87 -22.11 -8.11
CA GLU A 216 -10.13 -20.83 -8.05
C GLU A 216 -8.63 -21.11 -7.93
N ARG A 217 -8.25 -22.06 -7.06
CA ARG A 217 -6.87 -22.52 -6.92
C ARG A 217 -6.35 -23.14 -8.22
N GLU A 218 -7.13 -23.99 -8.89
CA GLU A 218 -6.75 -24.56 -10.19
C GLU A 218 -6.48 -23.50 -11.26
N ARG A 219 -7.33 -22.46 -11.35
CA ARG A 219 -7.10 -21.33 -12.27
C ARG A 219 -5.88 -20.52 -11.89
N PHE A 220 -5.67 -20.27 -10.61
CA PHE A 220 -4.48 -19.57 -10.13
C PHE A 220 -3.20 -20.27 -10.62
N TRP A 221 -3.05 -21.57 -10.36
CA TRP A 221 -1.84 -22.31 -10.76
C TRP A 221 -1.69 -22.48 -12.28
N LYS A 222 -2.79 -22.61 -13.02
CA LYS A 222 -2.74 -22.85 -14.48
C LYS A 222 -2.61 -21.58 -15.31
N ILE A 223 -3.15 -20.46 -14.84
CA ILE A 223 -3.31 -19.23 -15.62
C ILE A 223 -2.56 -18.09 -14.95
N TYR A 224 -2.96 -17.74 -13.73
CA TYR A 224 -2.54 -16.47 -13.13
C TYR A 224 -1.11 -16.48 -12.60
N LEU A 225 -0.64 -17.55 -11.97
CA LEU A 225 0.74 -17.63 -11.50
C LEU A 225 1.75 -17.65 -12.66
N PRO A 226 1.60 -18.48 -13.71
CA PRO A 226 2.48 -18.40 -14.88
C PRO A 226 2.48 -17.02 -15.53
N TRP A 227 1.30 -16.41 -15.67
CA TRP A 227 1.17 -15.04 -16.19
C TRP A 227 1.90 -14.03 -15.31
N ALA A 228 1.70 -14.09 -13.99
CA ALA A 228 2.26 -13.17 -13.01
C ALA A 228 3.79 -13.23 -12.99
N VAL A 229 4.37 -14.43 -13.03
CA VAL A 229 5.82 -14.63 -13.10
C VAL A 229 6.36 -14.15 -14.44
N LYS A 230 5.74 -14.53 -15.58
CA LYS A 230 6.16 -14.09 -16.91
C LYS A 230 6.19 -12.56 -17.01
N ASN A 231 5.13 -11.90 -16.57
CA ASN A 231 5.00 -10.45 -16.69
C ASN A 231 5.83 -9.73 -15.63
N GLY A 232 5.78 -10.15 -14.37
CA GLY A 232 6.49 -9.46 -13.29
C GLY A 232 8.00 -9.45 -13.47
N VAL A 233 8.59 -10.55 -13.96
CA VAL A 233 10.04 -10.66 -14.23
C VAL A 233 10.45 -9.90 -15.50
N LYS A 234 9.62 -9.93 -16.56
CA LYS A 234 9.96 -9.28 -17.84
C LYS A 234 9.64 -7.78 -17.88
N ALA A 235 8.66 -7.36 -17.09
CA ALA A 235 8.21 -5.98 -17.10
C ALA A 235 9.26 -5.05 -16.50
N LYS A 236 9.25 -3.81 -16.96
CA LYS A 236 9.92 -2.72 -16.25
C LYS A 236 9.33 -2.59 -14.85
N GLU A 237 10.13 -2.10 -13.91
CA GLU A 237 9.72 -1.95 -12.52
C GLU A 237 8.59 -0.92 -12.42
N VAL A 238 7.39 -1.36 -12.03
CA VAL A 238 6.19 -0.51 -12.05
C VAL A 238 6.24 0.63 -11.02
N ILE A 239 7.12 0.52 -10.02
CA ILE A 239 7.37 1.59 -9.05
C ILE A 239 7.95 2.85 -9.72
N ASN A 240 8.61 2.69 -10.88
CA ASN A 240 9.24 3.77 -11.64
C ASN A 240 8.26 4.47 -12.61
N VAL A 241 6.98 4.09 -12.61
CA VAL A 241 5.96 4.78 -13.38
C VAL A 241 5.58 6.07 -12.67
N TYR A 242 5.68 7.19 -13.40
CA TYR A 242 5.18 8.48 -12.94
C TYR A 242 3.70 8.58 -13.32
N TRP A 243 2.84 7.90 -12.54
CA TRP A 243 1.41 7.73 -12.83
C TRP A 243 0.69 9.04 -13.12
N GLU A 244 1.04 10.08 -12.38
CA GLU A 244 0.48 11.42 -12.48
C GLU A 244 0.71 12.07 -13.86
N GLU A 245 1.79 11.70 -14.56
CA GLU A 245 2.11 12.15 -15.93
C GLU A 245 1.55 11.20 -17.01
N GLU A 246 1.11 10.01 -16.63
CA GLU A 246 0.67 8.96 -17.55
C GLU A 246 -0.86 8.93 -17.75
N LEU A 247 -1.61 9.70 -16.96
CA LEU A 247 -3.08 9.64 -16.91
C LEU A 247 -3.77 9.86 -18.26
N GLU A 248 -3.25 10.76 -19.09
CA GLU A 248 -3.84 11.08 -20.40
C GLU A 248 -3.29 10.21 -21.54
N ASN A 249 -2.25 9.41 -21.27
CA ASN A 249 -1.64 8.58 -22.29
C ASN A 249 -2.47 7.31 -22.53
N ASP A 250 -2.27 6.72 -23.71
CA ASP A 250 -2.90 5.46 -24.09
C ASP A 250 -2.45 4.30 -23.17
N VAL A 251 -3.43 3.57 -22.63
CA VAL A 251 -3.21 2.50 -21.65
C VAL A 251 -2.53 1.27 -22.27
N GLU A 252 -2.83 0.95 -23.54
CA GLU A 252 -2.15 -0.13 -24.25
C GLU A 252 -0.72 0.29 -24.60
N GLY A 253 -0.51 1.55 -24.97
CA GLY A 253 0.80 2.16 -25.13
C GLY A 253 1.65 2.03 -23.87
N LEU A 254 1.10 2.34 -22.69
CA LEU A 254 1.81 2.16 -21.42
C LEU A 254 2.13 0.69 -21.14
N ARG A 255 1.16 -0.23 -21.32
CA ARG A 255 1.36 -1.68 -21.19
C ARG A 255 2.51 -2.18 -22.07
N ASN A 256 2.53 -1.75 -23.33
CA ASN A 256 3.59 -2.09 -24.29
C ASN A 256 4.96 -1.53 -23.85
N ARG A 257 5.03 -0.26 -23.40
CA ARG A 257 6.27 0.35 -22.90
C ARG A 257 6.83 -0.36 -21.66
N LEU A 258 5.96 -0.90 -20.83
CA LEU A 258 6.30 -1.64 -19.63
C LEU A 258 6.57 -3.13 -19.89
N GLY A 259 6.12 -3.68 -21.02
CA GLY A 259 6.20 -5.10 -21.32
C GLY A 259 5.18 -5.94 -20.53
N ILE A 260 4.00 -5.39 -20.27
CA ILE A 260 2.92 -6.02 -19.51
C ILE A 260 1.77 -6.40 -20.45
N GLU A 261 1.46 -7.70 -20.50
CA GLU A 261 0.28 -8.25 -21.15
C GLU A 261 -0.83 -8.43 -20.12
N LYS A 262 -2.09 -8.14 -20.46
CA LYS A 262 -3.22 -8.43 -19.57
C LYS A 262 -3.42 -9.95 -19.44
N PRO A 263 -3.73 -10.46 -18.24
CA PRO A 263 -4.19 -11.83 -18.08
C PRO A 263 -5.62 -11.97 -18.65
N VAL A 264 -6.07 -13.21 -18.81
CA VAL A 264 -7.46 -13.50 -19.14
C VAL A 264 -8.38 -12.92 -18.06
N ASP A 265 -9.44 -12.21 -18.46
CA ASP A 265 -10.35 -11.54 -17.52
C ASP A 265 -10.99 -12.58 -16.58
N LEU A 266 -10.64 -12.44 -15.29
CA LEU A 266 -11.12 -13.32 -14.24
C LEU A 266 -12.64 -13.28 -14.09
N ARG A 267 -13.26 -12.12 -14.29
CA ARG A 267 -14.71 -11.96 -14.18
C ARG A 267 -15.43 -12.72 -15.28
N GLU A 268 -14.90 -12.67 -16.51
CA GLU A 268 -15.45 -13.44 -17.63
C GLU A 268 -15.35 -14.94 -17.40
N ILE A 269 -14.19 -15.44 -16.98
CA ILE A 269 -14.02 -16.88 -16.69
C ILE A 269 -14.98 -17.31 -15.59
N ARG A 270 -15.08 -16.52 -14.49
CA ARG A 270 -16.00 -16.83 -13.40
C ARG A 270 -17.46 -16.77 -13.83
N ALA A 271 -17.84 -15.86 -14.72
CA ALA A 271 -19.19 -15.78 -15.27
C ALA A 271 -19.53 -17.00 -16.13
N LYS A 272 -18.63 -17.39 -17.05
CA LYS A 272 -18.76 -18.61 -17.88
C LYS A 272 -18.88 -19.86 -17.00
N ASP A 273 -18.07 -19.97 -15.95
CA ASP A 273 -18.13 -21.08 -15.00
C ASP A 273 -19.46 -21.17 -14.23
N ARG A 274 -20.02 -20.02 -13.85
CA ARG A 274 -21.35 -19.97 -13.20
C ARG A 274 -22.46 -20.35 -14.16
N ALA A 275 -22.44 -19.83 -15.39
CA ALA A 275 -23.43 -20.14 -16.42
C ALA A 275 -23.43 -21.64 -16.75
N ARG A 276 -22.25 -22.25 -16.95
CA ARG A 276 -22.11 -23.69 -17.17
C ARG A 276 -22.72 -24.52 -16.04
N ARG A 277 -22.42 -24.18 -14.78
CA ARG A 277 -22.97 -24.90 -13.62
C ARG A 277 -24.49 -24.78 -13.53
N LYS A 278 -25.04 -23.61 -13.86
CA LYS A 278 -26.48 -23.38 -13.90
C LYS A 278 -27.12 -24.27 -14.97
N ALA A 279 -26.57 -24.29 -16.18
CA ALA A 279 -27.05 -25.14 -17.27
C ALA A 279 -26.96 -26.65 -16.94
N GLU A 280 -25.86 -27.10 -16.33
CA GLU A 280 -25.70 -28.49 -15.86
C GLU A 280 -26.74 -28.88 -14.80
N LYS A 281 -27.06 -27.95 -13.88
CA LYS A 281 -28.08 -28.17 -12.86
C LYS A 281 -29.47 -28.27 -13.48
N GLU A 282 -29.84 -27.32 -14.34
CA GLU A 282 -31.13 -27.33 -15.04
C GLU A 282 -31.29 -28.56 -15.94
N ALA A 283 -30.21 -29.02 -16.59
CA ALA A 283 -30.24 -30.25 -17.38
C ALA A 283 -30.49 -31.49 -16.52
N LYS A 284 -29.89 -31.55 -15.31
CA LYS A 284 -30.12 -32.65 -14.36
C LYS A 284 -31.53 -32.62 -13.79
N GLU A 285 -32.08 -31.44 -13.48
CA GLU A 285 -33.46 -31.29 -13.01
C GLU A 285 -34.45 -31.74 -14.08
N ARG A 286 -34.29 -31.28 -15.34
CA ARG A 286 -35.10 -31.74 -16.47
C ARG A 286 -35.03 -33.26 -16.69
N ALA A 287 -33.84 -33.85 -16.57
CA ALA A 287 -33.66 -35.30 -16.70
C ALA A 287 -34.26 -36.09 -15.52
N GLY A 288 -34.24 -35.52 -14.31
CA GLY A 288 -34.87 -36.10 -13.12
C GLY A 288 -36.39 -36.10 -13.20
N ASP A 289 -36.99 -35.01 -13.68
CA ASP A 289 -38.45 -34.89 -13.86
C ASP A 289 -38.98 -35.87 -14.91
N THR A 290 -38.18 -36.18 -15.96
CA THR A 290 -38.55 -37.20 -16.96
C THR A 290 -38.52 -38.64 -16.45
N LEU A 291 -37.88 -38.92 -15.30
CA LEU A 291 -37.80 -40.25 -14.70
C LEU A 291 -38.82 -40.46 -13.56
N GLY A 292 -39.58 -39.42 -13.19
CA GLY A 292 -40.59 -39.44 -12.11
C GLY A 292 -42.03 -39.64 -12.56
N ILE A 293 -42.28 -39.95 -13.84
CA ILE A 293 -43.60 -40.30 -14.38
C ILE A 293 -43.59 -41.78 -14.73
N ASN A 294 -43.97 -42.62 -13.76
CA ASN A 294 -44.56 -43.96 -13.94
C ASN A 294 -45.17 -44.40 -12.60
#